data_AF-A0A4Q1DEQ8-F1
#
_entry.id   AF-A0A4Q1DEQ8-F1
#
_cell.length_a   1.000
_cell.length_b   1.000
_cell.length_c   1.000
_cell.angle_alpha   90.00
_cell.angle_beta   90.00
_cell.angle_gamma   90.00
#
_symmetry.space_group_name_H-M   'P 1'
#
loop_
_entity.id
_entity.type
_entity.pdbx_description
1 polymer ?
#
loop_
_entity_poly.entity_id
_entity_poly.type
_entity_poly.pdbx_seq_one_letter_code
_entity_poly.pdbx_strand_id
1 'polypeptide(L)'
;MQTIYADGIANMILVDGVVRFDLVNVISVEKGKEPNVRPNATVALSLPAVIRIQDQLTKMIDKMVEDGILTKNNAPAAPAN
;
A
#
# COMPACT_ATOMS: atom_id res chain seq x y z
N MET A 1 -7.08 8.74 22.98
CA MET A 1 -6.72 8.80 21.55
C MET A 1 -7.61 7.82 20.81
N GLN A 2 -8.28 8.25 19.74
CA GLN A 2 -9.01 7.34 18.86
C GLN A 2 -8.02 6.72 17.87
N THR A 3 -8.00 5.40 17.78
CA THR A 3 -7.21 4.66 16.78
C THR A 3 -7.93 4.71 15.44
N ILE A 4 -7.20 5.01 14.36
CA ILE A 4 -7.72 5.02 12.99
C ILE A 4 -7.37 3.68 12.33
N TYR A 5 -8.39 2.97 11.85
CA TYR A 5 -8.22 1.75 11.05
C TYR A 5 -8.66 2.02 9.61
N ALA A 6 -7.76 1.82 8.66
CA ALA A 6 -8.02 1.99 7.23
C ALA A 6 -7.78 0.68 6.50
N ASP A 7 -8.62 0.42 5.49
CA ASP A 7 -8.56 -0.80 4.68
C ASP A 7 -7.68 -0.62 3.44
N GLY A 8 -7.45 0.63 3.01
CA GLY A 8 -6.61 0.91 1.86
C GLY A 8 -6.22 2.37 1.69
N ILE A 9 -5.46 2.63 0.62
CA ILE A 9 -5.04 3.95 0.15
C ILE A 9 -5.74 4.21 -1.18
N ALA A 10 -6.57 5.25 -1.26
CA ALA A 10 -7.24 5.62 -2.50
C ALA A 10 -6.39 6.53 -3.39
N ASN A 11 -5.51 7.33 -2.80
CA ASN A 11 -4.63 8.23 -3.54
C ASN A 11 -3.28 8.41 -2.84
N MET A 12 -2.24 8.62 -3.64
CA MET A 12 -0.89 8.95 -3.19
C MET A 12 -0.32 10.05 -4.09
N ILE A 13 -0.01 11.20 -3.50
CA ILE A 13 0.56 12.34 -4.24
C ILE A 13 1.81 12.88 -3.55
N LEU A 14 2.80 13.30 -4.33
CA LEU A 14 3.98 14.01 -3.85
C LEU A 14 3.82 15.50 -4.19
N VAL A 15 3.84 16.35 -3.18
CA VAL A 15 3.79 17.81 -3.32
C VAL A 15 4.82 18.41 -2.37
N ASP A 16 5.74 19.22 -2.91
CA ASP A 16 6.75 19.96 -2.14
C ASP A 16 7.53 19.10 -1.12
N GLY A 17 7.92 17.89 -1.51
CA GLY A 17 8.69 16.98 -0.65
C GLY A 17 7.87 16.28 0.43
N VAL A 18 6.55 16.46 0.43
CA VAL A 18 5.59 15.75 1.30
C VAL A 18 4.77 14.79 0.47
N VAL A 19 4.71 13.54 0.89
CA VAL A 19 3.84 12.51 0.31
C VAL A 19 2.56 12.45 1.14
N ARG A 20 1.44 12.62 0.47
CA ARG A 20 0.10 12.54 1.06
C ARG A 20 -0.55 11.22 0.65
N PHE A 21 -1.00 10.46 1.63
CA PHE A 21 -1.80 9.24 1.49
C PHE A 21 -3.23 9.55 1.92
N ASP A 22 -4.20 9.35 1.03
CA ASP A 22 -5.61 9.39 1.38
C ASP A 22 -6.08 7.98 1.72
N LEU A 23 -6.32 7.74 3.01
CA LEU A 23 -6.77 6.48 3.57
C LEU A 23 -8.28 6.34 3.45
N VAL A 24 -8.72 5.13 3.16
CA VAL A 24 -10.14 4.81 2.96
C VAL A 24 -10.54 3.54 3.71
N ASN A 25 -11.85 3.43 3.96
CA ASN A 25 -12.47 2.17 4.38
C ASN A 25 -13.33 1.60 3.25
N VAL A 26 -13.33 0.28 3.15
CA VAL A 26 -14.18 -0.46 2.22
C VAL A 26 -15.37 -1.00 3.00
N ILE A 27 -16.55 -0.42 2.77
CA ILE A 27 -17.75 -0.72 3.56
C ILE A 27 -18.50 -1.94 3.02
N SER A 28 -18.48 -2.15 1.71
CA SER A 28 -19.12 -3.29 1.08
C SER A 28 -18.40 -3.67 -0.22
N VAL A 29 -18.24 -4.98 -0.42
CA VAL A 29 -17.77 -5.56 -1.67
C VAL A 29 -18.85 -6.54 -2.14
N GLU A 30 -19.70 -6.10 -3.06
CA GLU A 30 -20.74 -6.94 -3.68
C GLU A 30 -20.26 -7.45 -5.03
N LYS A 31 -20.55 -8.72 -5.34
CA LYS A 31 -20.12 -9.34 -6.61
C LYS A 31 -20.80 -8.63 -7.79
N GLY A 32 -20.00 -8.10 -8.71
CA GLY A 32 -20.48 -7.42 -9.92
C GLY A 32 -20.83 -5.93 -9.74
N LYS A 33 -20.50 -5.33 -8.59
CA LYS A 33 -20.61 -3.88 -8.35
C LYS A 33 -19.27 -3.31 -7.92
N GLU A 34 -19.09 -2.02 -8.19
CA GLU A 34 -17.94 -1.27 -7.67
C GLU A 34 -17.97 -1.25 -6.14
N PRO A 35 -16.81 -1.45 -5.46
CA PRO A 35 -16.73 -1.39 -4.00
C PRO A 35 -17.19 -0.03 -3.46
N ASN A 36 -17.91 -0.05 -2.33
CA ASN A 36 -18.27 1.19 -1.63
C ASN A 36 -17.10 1.64 -0.75
N VAL A 37 -16.37 2.63 -1.24
CA VAL A 37 -15.17 3.18 -0.58
C VAL A 37 -15.49 4.54 0.04
N ARG A 38 -15.17 4.72 1.33
CA ARG A 38 -15.34 6.01 2.02
C ARG A 38 -14.00 6.60 2.48
N PRO A 39 -13.78 7.91 2.31
CA PRO A 39 -12.65 8.61 2.94
C PRO A 39 -12.65 8.40 4.45
N ASN A 40 -11.48 8.11 5.00
CA ASN A 40 -11.28 7.93 6.44
C ASN A 40 -10.36 9.02 7.00
N ALA A 41 -9.12 9.05 6.52
CA ALA A 41 -8.10 9.97 7.01
C ALA A 41 -7.08 10.31 5.93
N THR A 42 -6.30 11.36 6.16
CA THR A 42 -5.16 11.71 5.32
C THR A 42 -3.90 11.68 6.17
N VAL A 43 -2.87 10.96 5.69
CA VAL A 43 -1.55 10.93 6.31
C VAL A 43 -0.58 11.67 5.42
N ALA A 44 0.14 12.63 5.98
CA ALA A 44 1.19 13.37 5.29
C ALA A 44 2.54 13.02 5.91
N LEU A 45 3.47 12.55 5.09
CA LEU A 45 4.81 12.15 5.49
C LEU A 45 5.84 12.91 4.65
N SER A 46 6.98 13.24 5.24
CA SER A 46 8.11 13.71 4.43
C SER A 46 8.59 12.60 3.48
N LEU A 47 9.08 12.97 2.31
CA LEU A 47 9.63 12.03 1.34
C LEU A 47 10.71 11.10 1.94
N PRO A 48 11.67 11.59 2.76
CA PRO A 48 12.64 10.71 3.43
C PRO A 48 11.99 9.69 4.37
N ALA A 49 10.90 10.07 5.06
CA ALA A 49 10.18 9.13 5.93
C ALA A 49 9.53 8.01 5.12
N VAL A 50 8.94 8.32 3.97
CA VAL A 50 8.35 7.32 3.07
C VAL A 50 9.42 6.36 2.54
N ILE A 51 10.57 6.87 2.09
CA ILE A 51 11.68 6.03 1.62
C ILE A 51 12.14 5.07 2.71
N ARG A 52 12.27 5.55 3.96
CA ARG A 52 12.65 4.71 5.09
C ARG A 52 11.62 3.62 5.38
N ILE A 53 10.32 3.96 5.33
CA ILE A 53 9.24 2.97 5.52
C ILE A 53 9.28 1.92 4.41
N GLN A 54 9.46 2.34 3.15
CA GLN A 54 9.55 1.42 2.03
C GLN A 54 10.73 0.44 2.18
N ASP A 55 11.92 0.92 2.56
CA ASP A 55 13.09 0.06 2.82
C ASP A 55 12.81 -0.97 3.93
N GLN A 56 12.16 -0.56 5.02
CA GLN A 56 11.80 -1.46 6.12
C GLN A 56 10.77 -2.52 5.67
N LEU A 57 9.76 -2.14 4.89
CA LEU A 57 8.77 -3.06 4.35
C LEU A 57 9.40 -4.06 3.39
N THR A 58 10.29 -3.61 2.49
CA THR A 58 10.99 -4.50 1.56
C THR A 58 11.82 -5.54 2.31
N LYS A 59 12.61 -5.13 3.31
CA LYS A 59 13.40 -6.08 4.13
C LYS A 59 12.53 -7.09 4.87
N MET A 60 11.38 -6.66 5.39
CA MET A 60 10.42 -7.56 6.03
C MET A 60 9.86 -8.58 5.04
N ILE A 61 9.47 -8.14 3.84
CA ILE A 61 8.98 -9.03 2.78
C ILE A 61 10.07 -10.01 2.36
N ASP A 62 11.30 -9.55 2.17
CA ASP A 62 12.43 -10.42 1.81
C ASP A 62 12.65 -11.50 2.86
N LYS A 63 12.59 -11.14 4.15
CA LYS A 63 12.66 -12.12 5.24
C LYS A 63 11.53 -13.14 5.18
N MET A 64 10.29 -12.71 4.90
CA MET A 64 9.16 -13.63 4.74
C MET A 64 9.34 -14.57 3.54
N VAL A 65 10.05 -14.14 2.50
CA VAL A 65 10.40 -15.00 1.36
C VAL A 65 11.48 -16.00 1.73
N GLU A 66 12.53 -15.56 2.45
CA GLU A 66 13.58 -16.45 2.96
C GLU A 66 13.03 -17.52 3.91
N ASP A 67 12.09 -17.13 4.77
CA ASP A 67 11.41 -18.03 5.71
C ASP A 67 10.38 -18.95 5.01
N GLY A 68 10.20 -18.81 3.68
CA GLY A 68 9.29 -19.64 2.88
C GLY A 68 7.80 -19.33 3.06
N ILE A 69 7.46 -18.23 3.73
CA ILE A 69 6.08 -17.78 3.96
C ILE A 69 5.50 -17.16 2.69
N LEU A 70 6.30 -16.38 1.96
CA LEU A 70 5.92 -15.74 0.71
C LEU A 70 6.76 -16.28 -0.45
N THR A 71 6.14 -16.37 -1.63
CA THR A 71 6.85 -16.68 -2.87
C THR A 71 6.88 -15.43 -3.75
N LYS A 72 8.06 -15.04 -4.24
CA LYS A 72 8.15 -13.99 -5.26
C LYS A 72 7.57 -14.53 -6.57
N ASN A 73 6.45 -13.97 -7.01
CA ASN A 73 5.97 -14.20 -8.37
C ASN A 73 6.89 -13.43 -9.33
N ASN A 74 7.96 -14.08 -9.78
CA ASN A 74 8.66 -13.62 -10.97
C ASN A 74 7.68 -13.83 -12.14
N ALA A 75 7.05 -12.77 -12.61
CA ALA A 75 6.31 -12.84 -13.87
C ALA A 75 7.23 -13.50 -14.91
N PRO A 76 6.79 -14.54 -15.64
CA PRO A 76 7.62 -15.14 -16.66
C PRO A 76 8.03 -14.04 -17.64
N ALA A 77 9.34 -13.94 -17.89
CA ALA A 77 9.87 -13.04 -18.91
C ALA A 77 9.04 -13.22 -20.19
N ALA A 78 8.53 -12.11 -20.72
CA ALA A 78 7.76 -12.11 -21.95
C ALA A 78 8.49 -12.97 -23.00
N PRO A 79 7.81 -13.91 -23.69
CA PRO A 79 8.47 -14.72 -24.70
C PRO A 79 9.01 -13.78 -25.78
N ALA A 80 10.32 -13.84 -26.01
CA ALA A 80 10.93 -13.19 -27.16
C ALA A 80 10.39 -13.86 -28.41
N ASN A 81 9.58 -13.14 -29.19
CA ASN A 81 9.35 -13.32 -30.63
C ASN A 81 8.75 -12.03 -31.19
#